data_AF-A0A528TRU2-F1
#
_entry.id   AF-A0A528TRU2-F1
#
_cell.length_a   1.000
_cell.length_b   1.000
_cell.length_c   1.000
_cell.angle_alpha   90.00
_cell.angle_beta   90.00
_cell.angle_gamma   90.00
#
_symmetry.space_group_name_H-M   'P 1'
#
loop_
_entity.id
_entity.type
_entity.pdbx_description
1 polymer ?
#
loop_
_entity_poly.entity_id
_entity_poly.type
_entity_poly.pdbx_seq_one_letter_code
_entity_poly.pdbx_strand_id
1 'polypeptide(L)'
;MDLIAEHIKLVTGVQKRLRRSPTDTAAARFLVPDRDGNLDWTDGDDRSAEGVAEVEWYIPPKTPIVRKGDYRDRIGHVIAVSTNRAQTQTMLQRAADSINWSITPSANLGE
;
A
#
# COMPACT_ATOMS: atom_id res chain seq x y z
N MET A 1 -7.61 14.41 -8.56
CA MET A 1 -8.90 13.87 -9.06
C MET A 1 -9.37 12.84 -8.06
N ASP A 2 -10.58 12.98 -7.53
CA ASP A 2 -11.12 12.04 -6.55
C ASP A 2 -11.90 10.94 -7.29
N LEU A 3 -11.29 9.78 -7.46
CA LEU A 3 -11.90 8.67 -8.19
C LEU A 3 -13.11 8.07 -7.44
N ILE A 4 -13.10 8.11 -6.11
CA ILE A 4 -14.16 7.54 -5.27
C ILE A 4 -15.40 8.40 -5.41
N ALA A 5 -15.28 9.71 -5.19
CA ALA A 5 -16.39 10.64 -5.34
C ALA A 5 -16.95 10.61 -6.77
N GLU A 6 -16.10 10.52 -7.79
CA GLU A 6 -16.54 10.46 -9.19
C GLU A 6 -17.19 9.11 -9.57
N HIS A 7 -16.80 8.00 -8.91
CA HIS A 7 -17.49 6.72 -9.04
C HIS A 7 -18.86 6.76 -8.34
N ILE A 8 -18.94 7.35 -7.14
CA ILE A 8 -20.22 7.55 -6.42
C ILE A 8 -21.19 8.37 -7.27
N LYS A 9 -20.73 9.46 -7.90
CA LYS A 9 -21.54 10.25 -8.83
C LYS A 9 -22.05 9.41 -10.00
N LEU A 10 -21.18 8.59 -10.59
CA LEU A 10 -21.56 7.71 -11.69
C LEU A 10 -22.69 6.75 -11.32
N VAL A 11 -22.60 6.10 -10.16
CA VAL A 11 -23.60 5.10 -9.72
C VAL A 11 -24.89 5.73 -9.18
N THR A 12 -24.83 6.99 -8.73
CA THR A 12 -26.00 7.76 -8.26
C THR A 12 -26.68 8.57 -9.36
N GLY A 13 -26.19 8.51 -10.61
CA GLY A 13 -26.73 9.27 -11.73
C GLY A 13 -26.38 10.77 -11.73
N VAL A 14 -25.48 11.19 -10.85
CA VAL A 14 -24.96 12.57 -10.83
C VAL A 14 -23.94 12.75 -11.95
N GLN A 15 -23.96 13.91 -12.60
CA GLN A 15 -23.03 14.21 -13.68
C GLN A 15 -21.57 14.13 -13.20
N LYS A 16 -20.83 13.22 -13.82
CA LYS A 16 -19.41 12.97 -13.60
C LYS A 16 -18.56 13.97 -14.38
N ARG A 17 -17.46 14.45 -13.79
CA ARG A 17 -16.48 15.32 -14.43
C ARG A 17 -15.08 14.75 -14.24
N LEU A 18 -14.72 13.76 -15.06
CA LEU A 18 -13.33 13.35 -15.20
C LEU A 18 -12.64 14.16 -16.27
N ARG A 19 -11.58 14.87 -15.89
CA ARG A 19 -10.63 15.44 -16.84
C ARG A 19 -9.27 14.79 -16.58
N ARG A 20 -8.73 14.15 -17.61
CA ARG A 20 -7.36 13.61 -17.55
C ARG A 20 -6.39 14.79 -17.44
N SER A 21 -5.68 14.89 -16.32
CA SER A 21 -4.45 15.69 -16.24
C SER A 21 -3.29 14.77 -16.62
N PRO A 22 -2.51 15.08 -17.66
CA PRO A 22 -1.47 14.17 -18.15
C PRO A 22 -0.11 14.34 -17.44
N THR A 23 -0.04 15.08 -16.33
CA THR A 23 1.24 15.54 -15.78
C THR A 23 1.89 14.61 -14.76
N ASP A 24 1.13 13.72 -14.13
CA ASP A 24 1.62 12.91 -13.01
C ASP A 24 1.44 11.41 -13.26
N THR A 25 2.46 10.64 -12.89
CA THR A 25 2.46 9.19 -12.81
C THR A 25 2.30 8.79 -11.35
N ALA A 26 1.33 7.92 -11.08
CA ALA A 26 1.16 7.28 -9.78
C ALA A 26 1.45 5.78 -9.90
N ALA A 27 2.10 5.21 -8.90
CA ALA A 27 2.32 3.78 -8.81
C ALA A 27 2.17 3.30 -7.36
N ALA A 28 1.69 2.07 -7.19
CA ALA A 28 1.51 1.43 -5.90
C ALA A 28 2.33 0.15 -5.79
N ARG A 29 2.82 -0.14 -4.58
CA ARG A 29 3.44 -1.42 -4.22
C ARG A 29 2.74 -1.97 -3.00
N PHE A 30 2.24 -3.20 -3.12
CA PHE A 30 1.66 -3.90 -1.99
C PHE A 30 2.75 -4.55 -1.14
N LEU A 31 2.56 -4.51 0.17
CA LEU A 31 3.36 -5.23 1.14
C LEU A 31 2.72 -6.62 1.31
N VAL A 32 3.49 -7.67 1.04
CA VAL A 32 3.03 -9.06 1.09
C VAL A 32 4.05 -9.88 1.89
N PRO A 33 3.62 -10.62 2.93
CA PRO A 33 4.45 -11.49 3.72
C PRO A 33 5.00 -12.64 2.88
N ASP A 34 6.26 -12.98 3.10
CA ASP A 34 6.91 -14.11 2.46
C ASP A 34 6.64 -15.44 3.20
N ARG A 35 6.16 -15.36 4.44
CA ARG A 35 5.92 -16.51 5.35
C ARG A 35 4.80 -16.24 6.34
N ASP A 36 4.38 -17.29 7.02
CA ASP A 36 3.40 -17.23 8.11
C ASP A 36 4.09 -16.89 9.43
N GLY A 37 3.32 -16.31 10.36
CA GLY A 37 3.82 -15.95 11.69
C GLY A 37 3.24 -14.65 12.21
N ASN A 38 3.86 -14.10 13.26
CA ASN A 38 3.44 -12.85 13.86
C ASN A 38 4.12 -11.68 13.16
N LEU A 39 3.31 -10.77 12.62
CA LEU A 39 3.79 -9.55 12.00
C LEU A 39 4.31 -8.58 13.07
N ASP A 40 5.55 -8.13 12.93
CA ASP A 40 6.12 -7.07 13.74
C ASP A 40 6.51 -5.90 12.84
N TRP A 41 5.80 -4.78 13.01
CA TRP A 41 6.16 -3.50 12.44
C TRP A 41 6.09 -2.46 13.54
N THR A 42 7.05 -1.55 13.57
CA THR A 42 6.94 -0.33 14.35
C THR A 42 6.09 0.63 13.53
N ASP A 43 5.10 1.25 14.18
CA ASP A 43 4.45 2.48 13.70
C ASP A 43 5.50 3.60 13.71
N GLY A 44 6.46 3.44 12.81
CA GLY A 44 7.65 4.24 12.71
C GLY A 44 7.23 5.51 12.02
N ASP A 45 6.82 6.49 12.83
CA ASP A 45 6.74 7.92 12.53
C ASP A 45 6.77 8.16 11.03
N ASP A 46 5.60 7.91 10.42
CA ASP A 46 5.33 7.66 9.00
C ASP A 46 6.09 8.67 8.14
N ARG A 47 7.38 8.39 7.89
CA ARG A 47 8.26 9.33 7.20
C ARG A 47 7.81 9.26 5.77
N SER A 48 6.87 10.16 5.45
CA SER A 48 6.53 10.62 4.13
C SER A 48 7.83 11.05 3.45
N ALA A 49 8.56 10.08 2.93
CA ALA A 49 9.67 10.32 2.04
C ALA A 49 9.12 11.18 0.90
N GLU A 50 9.89 12.16 0.46
CA GLU A 50 9.42 13.14 -0.50
C GLU A 50 8.79 12.45 -1.73
N GLY A 51 7.51 12.73 -1.93
CA GLY A 51 6.63 12.21 -2.99
C GLY A 51 6.15 10.75 -2.85
N VAL A 52 6.20 10.20 -1.64
CA VAL A 52 5.25 9.17 -1.19
C VAL A 52 3.93 9.87 -0.89
N ALA A 53 2.86 9.44 -1.57
CA ALA A 53 1.52 9.99 -1.38
C ALA A 53 0.79 9.29 -0.23
N GLU A 54 1.09 8.01 0.02
CA GLU A 54 0.38 7.21 1.01
C GLU A 54 1.21 5.99 1.43
N VAL A 55 1.18 5.68 2.71
CA VAL A 55 1.56 4.39 3.29
C VAL A 55 0.40 3.97 4.19
N GLU A 56 -0.11 2.76 4.01
CA GLU A 56 -1.20 2.25 4.85
C GLU A 56 -0.92 0.80 5.24
N TRP A 57 -1.10 0.49 6.52
CA TRP A 57 -1.11 -0.86 7.05
C TRP A 57 -2.56 -1.32 7.26
N TYR A 58 -2.94 -2.43 6.65
CA TYR A 58 -4.29 -2.98 6.77
C TYR A 58 -4.48 -3.78 8.06
N ILE A 59 -3.37 -4.15 8.72
CA ILE A 59 -3.36 -5.07 9.84
C ILE A 59 -2.53 -4.46 10.98
N PRO A 60 -3.05 -4.47 12.22
CA PRO A 60 -2.31 -3.97 13.39
C PRO A 60 -0.98 -4.70 13.59
N PRO A 61 0.00 -4.08 14.27
CA PRO A 61 1.24 -4.75 14.62
C PRO A 61 0.96 -5.90 15.59
N LYS A 62 1.85 -6.91 15.60
CA LYS A 62 1.77 -8.14 16.40
C LYS A 62 0.59 -9.04 16.04
N THR A 63 -0.07 -8.81 14.91
CA THR A 63 -1.14 -9.67 14.43
C THR A 63 -0.58 -10.97 13.84
N PRO A 64 -1.13 -12.15 14.21
CA PRO A 64 -0.76 -13.41 13.58
C PRO A 64 -1.30 -13.51 12.14
N ILE A 65 -0.48 -14.00 11.22
CA ILE A 65 -0.79 -14.11 9.79
C ILE A 65 -0.61 -15.55 9.30
N VAL A 66 -1.64 -16.04 8.60
CA VAL A 66 -1.58 -17.26 7.76
C VAL A 66 -1.81 -16.84 6.32
N ARG A 67 -0.83 -17.06 5.45
CA ARG A 67 -0.99 -16.77 4.02
C ARG A 67 -1.93 -17.77 3.37
N LYS A 68 -2.78 -17.26 2.48
CA LYS A 68 -3.67 -18.05 1.62
C LYS A 68 -3.08 -18.30 0.24
N GLY A 69 -1.99 -17.61 -0.11
CA GLY A 69 -1.41 -17.61 -1.45
C GLY A 69 -2.27 -16.84 -2.44
N ASP A 70 -3.17 -15.98 -1.97
CA ASP A 70 -4.06 -15.18 -2.81
C ASP A 70 -3.91 -13.68 -2.53
N TYR A 71 -4.64 -12.88 -3.30
CA TYR A 71 -4.59 -11.42 -3.23
C TYR A 71 -4.99 -10.85 -1.85
N ARG A 72 -5.51 -11.62 -0.90
CA ARG A 72 -5.87 -11.15 0.45
C ARG A 72 -4.70 -11.18 1.43
N ASP A 73 -3.55 -11.72 1.03
CA ASP A 73 -2.34 -11.75 1.87
C ASP A 73 -1.64 -10.37 1.97
N ARG A 74 -2.19 -9.32 1.37
CA ARG A 74 -1.64 -7.96 1.47
C ARG A 74 -1.81 -7.44 2.90
N ILE A 75 -0.72 -6.93 3.47
CA ILE A 75 -0.69 -6.40 4.83
C ILE A 75 -0.67 -4.86 4.86
N GLY A 76 -0.46 -4.25 3.69
CA GLY A 76 -0.45 -2.82 3.49
C GLY A 76 -0.06 -2.42 2.07
N HIS A 77 0.06 -1.13 1.83
CA HIS A 77 0.55 -0.57 0.56
C HIS A 77 1.38 0.69 0.74
N VAL A 78 2.10 1.00 -0.32
CA VAL A 78 2.79 2.27 -0.54
C VAL A 78 2.37 2.82 -1.88
N ILE A 79 2.07 4.12 -1.95
CA ILE A 79 1.77 4.84 -3.19
C ILE A 79 2.77 5.98 -3.35
N ALA A 80 3.38 6.09 -4.52
CA ALA A 80 4.24 7.21 -4.90
C ALA A 80 3.69 7.93 -6.12
N VAL A 81 3.91 9.25 -6.18
CA VAL A 81 3.45 10.10 -7.28
C VAL A 81 4.57 11.02 -7.71
N SER A 82 4.83 11.11 -9.01
CA SER A 82 5.77 12.08 -9.58
C SER A 82 5.45 12.40 -11.04
N THR A 83 6.22 13.30 -11.65
CA THR A 83 5.94 13.77 -13.03
C THR A 83 6.29 12.76 -14.13
N ASN A 84 6.99 11.67 -13.80
CA ASN A 84 7.36 10.63 -14.76
C ASN A 84 7.54 9.27 -14.11
N ARG A 85 7.32 8.21 -14.91
CA ARG A 85 7.36 6.82 -14.47
C ARG A 85 8.67 6.40 -13.80
N ALA A 86 9.82 6.81 -14.34
CA ALA A 86 11.11 6.38 -13.80
C ALA A 86 11.31 6.92 -12.38
N GLN A 87 11.02 8.20 -12.17
CA GLN A 87 11.09 8.84 -10.86
C GLN A 87 10.08 8.21 -9.88
N THR A 88 8.84 7.97 -10.32
CA THR A 88 7.81 7.32 -9.47
C THR A 88 8.28 5.93 -9.02
N GLN A 89 8.87 5.15 -9.92
CA GLN A 89 9.38 3.81 -9.62
C GLN A 89 10.54 3.86 -8.62
N THR A 90 11.50 4.78 -8.80
CA THR A 90 12.61 4.95 -7.85
C THR A 90 12.12 5.35 -6.46
N MET A 91 11.16 6.27 -6.38
CA MET A 91 10.58 6.71 -5.11
C MET A 91 9.83 5.58 -4.41
N LEU A 92 8.99 4.86 -5.16
CA LEU A 92 8.24 3.71 -4.64
C LEU A 92 9.15 2.60 -4.13
N GLN A 93 10.25 2.33 -4.84
CA GLN A 93 11.24 1.35 -4.40
C GLN A 93 11.90 1.78 -3.09
N ARG A 94 12.42 3.02 -3.03
CA ARG A 94 13.05 3.56 -1.81
C ARG A 94 12.11 3.56 -0.63
N ALA A 95 10.85 3.95 -0.83
CA ALA A 95 9.84 3.95 0.21
C ALA A 95 9.59 2.54 0.73
N ALA A 96 9.33 1.58 -0.15
CA ALA A 96 9.11 0.18 0.24
C ALA A 96 10.33 -0.44 0.95
N ASP A 97 11.55 -0.12 0.53
CA ASP A 97 12.78 -0.61 1.14
C ASP A 97 13.08 0.06 2.50
N SER A 98 12.50 1.24 2.76
CA SER A 98 12.65 1.96 4.04
C SER A 98 11.70 1.47 5.13
N ILE A 99 10.62 0.79 4.75
CA ILE A 99 9.63 0.27 5.69
C ILE A 99 10.21 -0.97 6.36
N ASN A 100 10.48 -0.84 7.66
CA ASN A 100 11.00 -1.93 8.45
C ASN A 100 9.86 -2.75 9.08
N TRP A 101 9.73 -4.00 8.66
CA TRP A 101 8.81 -4.97 9.24
C TRP A 101 9.40 -6.37 9.12
N SER A 102 8.90 -7.29 9.94
CA SER A 102 9.33 -8.68 9.92
C SER A 102 8.17 -9.62 10.28
N ILE A 103 8.31 -10.89 9.90
CA ILE A 103 7.42 -11.96 10.37
C ILE A 103 8.24 -12.88 11.26
N THR A 104 7.86 -12.98 12.53
CA THR A 104 8.41 -13.99 13.44
C THR A 104 7.62 -15.29 13.28
N PRO A 105 8.22 -16.39 12.79
CA PRO A 105 7.53 -17.66 12.69
C PRO A 105 7.03 -18.10 14.07
N SER A 106 5.78 -18.51 14.15
CA SER A 106 5.17 -19.01 15.39
C SER A 106 4.89 -20.50 15.24
N ALA A 107 5.41 -21.30 16.20
CA ALA A 107 5.24 -22.75 16.21
C ALA A 107 3.76 -23.19 16.33
N ASN A 108 2.89 -22.31 16.81
CA ASN A 108 1.50 -22.62 17.13
C ASN A 108 0.51 -22.39 15.97
N LEU A 109 0.98 -22.00 14.78
CA LEU A 109 0.10 -21.72 13.63
C LEU A 109 -0.09 -22.91 12.69
N GLY A 110 0.36 -24.09 13.12
CA GLY A 110 0.11 -25.38 12.49
C GLY A 110 -0.43 -26.40 13.49
N GLU A 111 -1.67 -26.19 13.95
CA GLU A 111 -2.60 -27.25 14.36
C GLU A 111 -4.04 -26.82 14.02
#